data_AF-A0A1F6W4V0-F1
#
_entry.id   AF-A0A1F6W4V0-F1
#
_cell.length_a   1.000
_cell.length_b   1.000
_cell.length_c   1.000
_cell.angle_alpha   90.00
_cell.angle_beta   90.00
_cell.angle_gamma   90.00
#
_symmetry.space_group_name_H-M   'P 1'
#
loop_
_entity.id
_entity.type
_entity.pdbx_description
1 polymer ?
#
loop_
_entity_poly.entity_id
_entity_poly.type
_entity_poly.pdbx_seq_one_letter_code
_entity_poly.pdbx_strand_id
1 'polypeptide(L)'
;MKFWAKMKLKLRRQKGFSLIELLVVIAIMGILSSIILSAVSSARTKARDVKRKAEISGIGRLITASCYLPSAGSGEYDIANLITEFVSSNPQYASYISQIPKDPSAPSAGTESLYMYTVNINNKCAVYANLENKNEQVTLQSIFTPTPGGGTGVLEASTDGWNGSPKYFQVSN
;
A
#
# COMPACT_ATOMS: atom_id res chain seq x y z
N MET A 1 66.39 44.23 -35.64
CA MET A 1 65.00 44.50 -35.20
C MET A 1 64.52 43.39 -34.27
N LYS A 2 63.96 43.80 -33.11
CA LYS A 2 62.87 43.21 -32.30
C LYS A 2 62.91 41.71 -31.95
N PHE A 3 63.20 41.38 -30.69
CA PHE A 3 62.26 41.25 -29.55
C PHE A 3 61.55 39.89 -29.52
N TRP A 4 62.11 38.93 -28.77
CA TRP A 4 61.40 37.71 -28.37
C TRP A 4 61.01 37.82 -26.89
N ALA A 5 59.69 37.88 -26.65
CA ALA A 5 59.11 37.99 -25.32
C ALA A 5 59.14 36.63 -24.60
N LYS A 6 59.73 36.58 -23.40
CA LYS A 6 59.60 35.43 -22.49
C LYS A 6 58.19 35.40 -21.89
N MET A 7 57.32 34.52 -22.38
CA MET A 7 56.02 34.28 -21.76
C MET A 7 56.21 33.41 -20.51
N LYS A 8 56.23 34.03 -19.32
CA LYS A 8 56.20 33.30 -18.04
C LYS A 8 54.79 32.76 -17.82
N LEU A 9 54.59 31.45 -18.03
CA LEU A 9 53.38 30.74 -17.61
C LEU A 9 53.24 30.80 -16.09
N LYS A 10 52.29 31.61 -15.61
CA LYS A 10 51.97 31.78 -14.20
C LYS A 10 51.07 30.60 -13.79
N LEU A 11 51.65 29.52 -13.26
CA LEU A 11 50.88 28.42 -12.66
C LEU A 11 50.02 29.01 -11.52
N ARG A 12 48.70 29.10 -11.73
CA ARG A 12 47.75 29.48 -10.68
C ARG A 12 47.75 28.36 -9.65
N ARG A 13 48.09 28.67 -8.39
CA ARG A 13 47.92 27.72 -7.28
C ARG A 13 46.42 27.39 -7.18
N GLN A 14 46.07 26.13 -7.43
CA GLN A 14 44.73 25.64 -7.13
C GLN A 14 44.58 25.63 -5.60
N LYS A 15 43.60 26.36 -5.09
CA LYS A 15 43.24 26.28 -3.67
C LYS A 15 42.53 24.93 -3.46
N GLY A 16 43.11 24.06 -2.64
CA GLY A 16 42.44 22.84 -2.20
C GLY A 16 41.32 23.15 -1.20
N PHE A 17 40.36 22.25 -1.08
CA PHE A 17 39.33 22.29 -0.04
C PHE A 17 39.97 22.22 1.35
N SER A 18 39.47 23.03 2.28
CA SER A 18 39.84 22.96 3.69
C SER A 18 39.10 21.83 4.41
N LEU A 19 39.69 21.32 5.49
CA LEU A 19 39.07 20.30 6.33
C LEU A 19 37.73 20.77 6.92
N ILE A 20 37.64 22.05 7.27
CA ILE A 20 36.40 22.63 7.82
C ILE A 20 35.29 22.68 6.77
N GLU A 21 35.62 22.96 5.50
CA GLU A 21 34.63 22.96 4.42
C GLU A 21 34.09 21.54 4.19
N LEU A 22 34.95 20.51 4.22
CA LEU A 22 34.48 19.12 4.11
C LEU A 22 33.61 18.71 5.32
N LEU A 23 34.00 19.14 6.53
CA LEU A 23 33.26 18.85 7.77
C LEU A 23 31.85 19.46 7.76
N VAL A 24 31.72 20.71 7.31
CA VAL A 24 30.41 21.39 7.25
C VAL A 24 29.50 20.72 6.22
N VAL A 25 30.05 20.28 5.09
CA VAL A 25 29.27 19.62 4.03
C VAL A 25 28.66 18.30 4.52
N ILE A 26 29.45 17.45 5.18
CA ILE A 26 28.91 16.19 5.72
C ILE A 26 27.89 16.42 6.84
N ALA A 27 28.06 17.49 7.64
CA ALA A 27 27.09 17.87 8.66
C ALA A 27 25.74 18.27 8.03
N ILE A 28 25.76 19.08 6.97
CA ILE A 28 24.54 19.48 6.25
C ILE A 28 23.89 18.27 5.56
N MET A 29 24.67 17.43 4.89
CA MET A 29 24.17 16.20 4.26
C MET A 29 23.50 15.27 5.27
N GLY A 30 24.07 15.13 6.47
CA GLY A 30 23.50 14.33 7.56
C GLY A 30 22.12 14.83 8.01
N ILE A 31 21.99 16.14 8.23
CA ILE A 31 20.71 16.77 8.62
C ILE A 31 19.66 16.57 7.53
N LEU A 32 19.99 16.90 6.27
CA LEU A 32 19.06 16.78 5.14
C LEU A 32 18.62 15.33 4.90
N SER A 33 19.54 14.37 5.04
CA SER A 33 19.26 12.95 4.83
C SER A 33 18.22 12.39 5.82
N SER A 34 18.25 12.85 7.08
CA SER A 34 17.30 12.42 8.11
C SER A 34 15.85 12.80 7.77
N ILE A 35 15.64 14.03 7.28
CA ILE A 35 14.32 14.55 6.89
C ILE A 35 13.79 13.76 5.69
N ILE A 36 14.62 13.56 4.67
CA ILE A 36 14.26 12.83 3.44
C ILE A 36 13.81 11.40 3.77
N LEU A 37 14.53 10.69 4.65
CA LEU A 37 14.21 9.31 5.00
C LEU A 37 12.81 9.18 5.61
N SER A 38 12.43 10.09 6.51
CA SER A 38 11.09 10.13 7.12
C SER A 38 9.98 10.33 6.09
N ALA A 39 10.19 11.23 5.12
CA ALA A 39 9.22 11.54 4.08
C ALA A 39 9.02 10.35 3.12
N VAL A 40 10.11 9.66 2.78
CA VAL A 40 10.07 8.46 1.91
C VAL A 40 9.32 7.32 2.58
N SER A 41 9.48 7.11 3.89
CA SER A 41 8.75 6.08 4.62
C SER A 41 7.23 6.30 4.52
N SER A 42 6.76 7.52 4.81
CA SER A 42 5.34 7.89 4.70
C SER A 42 4.81 7.74 3.27
N ALA A 43 5.60 8.16 2.27
CA ALA A 43 5.23 8.04 0.86
C ALA A 43 5.05 6.57 0.43
N ARG A 44 5.92 5.66 0.89
CA ARG A 44 5.80 4.22 0.62
C ARG A 44 4.54 3.62 1.26
N THR A 45 4.22 3.98 2.49
CA THR A 45 2.98 3.55 3.17
C THR A 45 1.75 3.98 2.37
N LYS A 46 1.67 5.26 1.98
CA LYS A 46 0.56 5.77 1.15
C LYS A 46 0.47 5.05 -0.20
N ALA A 47 1.60 4.79 -0.85
CA ALA A 47 1.62 4.06 -2.12
C ALA A 47 1.09 2.62 -1.98
N ARG A 48 1.46 1.91 -0.90
CA ARG A 48 0.92 0.58 -0.60
C ARG A 48 -0.58 0.62 -0.33
N ASP A 49 -1.06 1.61 0.42
CA ASP A 49 -2.50 1.76 0.68
C ASP A 49 -3.30 2.08 -0.59
N VAL A 50 -2.76 2.91 -1.49
CA VAL A 50 -3.36 3.15 -2.81
C VAL A 50 -3.46 1.85 -3.60
N LYS A 51 -2.40 1.03 -3.59
CA LYS A 51 -2.42 -0.29 -4.23
C LYS A 51 -3.49 -1.21 -3.62
N ARG A 52 -3.56 -1.31 -2.28
CA ARG A 52 -4.61 -2.10 -1.59
C ARG A 52 -6.01 -1.69 -2.02
N LYS A 53 -6.30 -0.39 -1.98
CA LYS A 53 -7.60 0.15 -2.37
C LYS A 53 -7.94 -0.16 -3.82
N ALA A 54 -6.97 -0.04 -4.73
CA ALA A 54 -7.15 -0.34 -6.14
C ALA A 54 -7.43 -1.83 -6.38
N GLU A 55 -6.65 -2.72 -5.76
CA GLU A 55 -6.82 -4.17 -5.89
C GLU A 55 -8.18 -4.62 -5.34
N ILE A 56 -8.55 -4.17 -4.13
CA ILE A 56 -9.87 -4.47 -3.55
C ILE A 56 -11.01 -3.84 -4.31
N SER A 57 -10.85 -2.63 -4.85
CA SER A 57 -11.91 -2.04 -5.69
C SER A 57 -12.09 -2.81 -7.00
N GLY A 58 -11.01 -3.33 -7.58
CA GLY A 58 -11.05 -4.16 -8.78
C GLY A 58 -11.75 -5.49 -8.52
N ILE A 59 -11.23 -6.27 -7.56
CA ILE A 59 -11.76 -7.61 -7.29
C ILE A 59 -13.08 -7.58 -6.51
N GLY A 60 -13.22 -6.61 -5.60
CA GLY A 60 -14.42 -6.42 -4.79
C GLY A 60 -15.63 -6.23 -5.68
N ARG A 61 -15.58 -5.37 -6.69
CA ARG A 61 -16.71 -5.19 -7.62
C ARG A 61 -17.14 -6.46 -8.33
N LEU A 62 -16.19 -7.34 -8.65
CA LEU A 62 -16.48 -8.61 -9.31
C LEU A 62 -17.19 -9.58 -8.36
N ILE A 63 -16.64 -9.78 -7.16
CA ILE A 63 -17.15 -10.76 -6.20
C ILE A 63 -18.43 -10.25 -5.52
N THR A 64 -18.48 -8.96 -5.17
CA THR A 64 -19.63 -8.37 -4.48
C THR A 64 -20.85 -8.18 -5.36
N ALA A 65 -20.69 -8.17 -6.69
CA ALA A 65 -21.83 -8.15 -7.62
C ALA A 65 -22.73 -9.39 -7.46
N SER A 66 -22.13 -10.56 -7.22
CA SER A 66 -22.87 -11.80 -6.99
C SER A 66 -23.14 -12.13 -5.51
N CYS A 67 -22.43 -11.47 -4.59
CA CYS A 67 -22.32 -11.88 -3.17
C CYS A 67 -22.24 -13.39 -2.99
N TYR A 68 -21.23 -13.97 -3.61
CA TYR A 68 -21.02 -15.41 -3.60
C TYR A 68 -21.00 -15.95 -2.17
N LEU A 69 -21.83 -16.95 -1.90
CA LEU A 69 -21.88 -17.66 -0.63
C LEU A 69 -21.06 -18.95 -0.78
N PRO A 70 -19.92 -19.08 -0.08
CA PRO A 70 -19.11 -20.30 -0.08
C PRO A 70 -19.89 -21.50 0.44
N SER A 71 -19.45 -22.70 0.07
CA SER A 71 -19.98 -23.97 0.62
C SER A 71 -19.83 -24.06 2.15
N ALA A 72 -18.84 -23.37 2.71
CA ALA A 72 -18.64 -23.23 4.14
C ALA A 72 -19.72 -22.37 4.85
N GLY A 73 -20.58 -21.68 4.09
CA GLY A 73 -21.68 -20.86 4.60
C GLY A 73 -21.34 -19.37 4.72
N SER A 74 -22.10 -18.65 5.55
CA SER A 74 -21.85 -17.24 5.85
C SER A 74 -20.70 -17.11 6.84
N GLY A 75 -19.83 -16.12 6.63
CA GLY A 75 -18.67 -15.92 7.47
C GLY A 75 -17.67 -14.95 6.87
N GLU A 76 -16.45 -15.04 7.35
CA GLU A 76 -15.30 -14.25 6.89
C GLU A 76 -14.23 -15.20 6.33
N TYR A 77 -13.65 -14.83 5.19
CA TYR A 77 -12.75 -15.67 4.42
C TYR A 77 -11.62 -14.83 3.82
N ASP A 78 -10.39 -15.36 3.85
CA ASP A 78 -9.30 -14.80 3.05
C ASP A 78 -9.62 -14.99 1.56
N ILE A 79 -9.42 -13.92 0.77
CA ILE A 79 -9.74 -13.88 -0.65
C ILE A 79 -8.99 -14.95 -1.45
N ALA A 80 -7.77 -15.32 -1.07
CA ALA A 80 -7.00 -16.35 -1.77
C ALA A 80 -7.71 -17.71 -1.74
N ASN A 81 -8.28 -18.07 -0.60
CA ASN A 81 -9.04 -19.30 -0.44
C ASN A 81 -10.39 -19.21 -1.16
N LEU A 82 -11.07 -18.07 -1.01
CA LEU A 82 -12.38 -17.82 -1.62
C LEU A 82 -12.34 -17.88 -3.15
N ILE A 83 -11.36 -17.22 -3.78
CA ILE A 83 -11.27 -17.15 -5.25
C ILE A 83 -11.14 -18.54 -5.84
N THR A 84 -10.36 -19.42 -5.20
CA THR A 84 -10.13 -20.77 -5.69
C THR A 84 -11.45 -21.55 -5.79
N GLU A 85 -12.31 -21.43 -4.78
CA GLU A 85 -13.66 -22.02 -4.78
C GLU A 85 -14.60 -21.30 -5.77
N PHE A 86 -14.56 -19.97 -5.80
CA PHE A 86 -15.40 -19.14 -6.67
C PHE A 86 -15.17 -19.43 -8.15
N VAL A 87 -13.90 -19.49 -8.59
CA VAL A 87 -13.53 -19.79 -9.98
C VAL A 87 -13.88 -21.22 -10.36
N SER A 88 -13.73 -22.17 -9.44
CA SER A 88 -14.15 -23.56 -9.66
C SER A 88 -15.66 -23.68 -9.87
N SER A 89 -16.45 -22.88 -9.13
CA SER A 89 -17.91 -22.83 -9.25
C SER A 89 -18.38 -21.97 -10.43
N ASN A 90 -17.57 -21.02 -10.88
CA ASN A 90 -17.88 -20.07 -11.94
C ASN A 90 -16.72 -19.93 -12.94
N PRO A 91 -16.51 -20.94 -13.81
CA PRO A 91 -15.38 -20.95 -14.74
C PRO A 91 -15.34 -19.74 -15.68
N GLN A 92 -16.48 -19.08 -15.93
CA GLN A 92 -16.58 -17.88 -16.75
C GLN A 92 -15.78 -16.69 -16.21
N TYR A 93 -15.46 -16.68 -14.91
CA TYR A 93 -14.69 -15.60 -14.30
C TYR A 93 -13.18 -15.89 -14.22
N ALA A 94 -12.73 -17.09 -14.63
CA ALA A 94 -11.33 -17.49 -14.55
C ALA A 94 -10.38 -16.55 -15.32
N SER A 95 -10.81 -16.00 -16.46
CA SER A 95 -10.02 -15.05 -17.25
C SER A 95 -9.89 -13.66 -16.61
N TYR A 96 -10.85 -13.28 -15.77
CA TYR A 96 -10.87 -11.99 -15.07
C TYR A 96 -10.04 -12.02 -13.78
N ILE A 97 -9.83 -13.21 -13.21
CA ILE A 97 -9.05 -13.42 -11.97
C ILE A 97 -7.78 -14.21 -12.31
N SER A 98 -6.89 -13.58 -13.08
CA SER A 98 -5.64 -14.20 -13.53
C SER A 98 -4.56 -14.27 -12.45
N GLN A 99 -4.60 -13.35 -11.48
CA GLN A 99 -3.73 -13.35 -10.30
C GLN A 99 -4.54 -12.95 -9.07
N ILE A 100 -4.44 -13.75 -8.02
CA ILE A 100 -5.02 -13.44 -6.72
C ILE A 100 -4.25 -12.24 -6.15
N PRO A 101 -4.91 -11.09 -5.94
CA PRO A 101 -4.24 -9.95 -5.36
C PRO A 101 -3.86 -10.27 -3.92
N LYS A 102 -2.70 -9.76 -3.50
CA LYS A 102 -2.13 -10.03 -2.19
C LYS A 102 -1.59 -8.74 -1.63
N ASP A 103 -1.81 -8.54 -0.34
CA ASP A 103 -1.32 -7.38 0.37
C ASP A 103 0.19 -7.19 0.15
N PRO A 104 0.67 -5.98 -0.21
CA PRO A 104 2.09 -5.74 -0.48
C PRO A 104 3.02 -6.03 0.70
N SER A 105 2.47 -6.09 1.92
CA SER A 105 3.18 -6.37 3.16
C SER A 105 2.91 -7.81 3.66
N ALA A 106 2.16 -8.62 2.92
CA ALA A 106 1.95 -10.02 3.27
C ALA A 106 3.25 -10.83 3.10
N PRO A 107 3.49 -11.86 3.94
CA PRO A 107 4.71 -12.66 3.87
C PRO A 107 4.86 -13.34 2.51
N SER A 108 6.02 -13.22 1.85
CA SER A 108 6.24 -13.81 0.52
C SER A 108 6.05 -15.33 0.46
N ALA A 109 6.23 -16.03 1.59
CA ALA A 109 6.05 -17.48 1.71
C ALA A 109 4.65 -17.90 2.21
N GLY A 110 3.78 -16.95 2.57
CA GLY A 110 2.43 -17.23 3.05
C GLY A 110 1.43 -17.42 1.91
N THR A 111 0.43 -18.29 2.11
CA THR A 111 -0.69 -18.49 1.17
C THR A 111 -1.76 -17.40 1.29
N GLU A 112 -1.75 -16.64 2.39
CA GLU A 112 -2.74 -15.62 2.71
C GLU A 112 -2.60 -14.39 1.80
N SER A 113 -3.74 -13.87 1.35
CA SER A 113 -3.83 -12.58 0.66
C SER A 113 -3.76 -11.43 1.66
N LEU A 114 -4.26 -11.62 2.89
CA LEU A 114 -4.57 -10.59 3.89
C LEU A 114 -5.67 -9.59 3.44
N TYR A 115 -6.29 -9.86 2.30
CA TYR A 115 -7.56 -9.26 1.91
C TYR A 115 -8.68 -10.22 2.28
N MET A 116 -9.71 -9.68 2.92
CA MET A 116 -10.78 -10.46 3.51
C MET A 116 -12.09 -10.20 2.78
N TYR A 117 -12.93 -11.24 2.75
CA TYR A 117 -14.29 -11.21 2.26
C TYR A 117 -15.22 -11.64 3.38
N THR A 118 -16.29 -10.89 3.60
CA THR A 118 -17.34 -11.24 4.54
C THR A 118 -18.67 -11.29 3.82
N VAL A 119 -19.49 -12.30 4.13
CA VAL A 119 -20.82 -12.51 3.54
C VAL A 119 -21.79 -12.97 4.61
N ASN A 120 -23.02 -12.46 4.55
CA ASN A 120 -24.11 -12.91 5.42
C ASN A 120 -25.17 -13.71 4.65
N ILE A 121 -26.06 -14.35 5.40
CA ILE A 121 -27.17 -15.14 4.85
C ILE A 121 -28.19 -14.31 4.03
N ASN A 122 -28.15 -12.97 4.15
CA ASN A 122 -29.05 -12.06 3.46
C ASN A 122 -28.49 -11.60 2.10
N ASN A 123 -27.52 -12.33 1.55
CA ASN A 123 -26.86 -12.01 0.29
C ASN A 123 -26.24 -10.60 0.26
N LYS A 124 -25.78 -10.14 1.43
CA LYS A 124 -24.93 -8.96 1.55
C LYS A 124 -23.51 -9.43 1.78
N CYS A 125 -22.58 -8.68 1.21
CA CYS A 125 -21.17 -9.02 1.30
C CYS A 125 -20.29 -7.77 1.22
N ALA A 126 -19.08 -7.88 1.75
CA ALA A 126 -18.06 -6.86 1.67
C ALA A 126 -16.67 -7.48 1.49
N VAL A 127 -15.83 -6.81 0.72
CA VAL A 127 -14.40 -7.10 0.60
C VAL A 127 -13.62 -5.98 1.27
N TYR A 128 -12.57 -6.27 2.03
CA TYR A 128 -11.80 -5.26 2.73
C TYR A 128 -10.33 -5.60 2.94
N ALA A 129 -9.54 -4.56 3.21
CA ALA A 129 -8.15 -4.63 3.69
C ALA A 129 -7.93 -3.72 4.88
N ASN A 130 -6.98 -4.12 5.72
CA ASN A 130 -6.39 -3.27 6.73
C ASN A 130 -5.37 -2.31 6.09
N LEU A 131 -5.60 -1.00 6.22
CA LEU A 131 -4.70 0.03 5.71
C LEU A 131 -3.58 0.30 6.71
N GLU A 132 -2.38 0.63 6.24
CA GLU A 132 -1.25 0.92 7.13
C GLU A 132 -1.27 2.36 7.66
N ASN A 133 -1.78 3.32 6.88
CA ASN A 133 -1.86 4.71 7.28
C ASN A 133 -2.92 4.91 8.38
N LYS A 134 -2.47 5.02 9.64
CA LYS A 134 -3.35 5.31 10.79
C LYS A 134 -4.09 6.65 10.68
N ASN A 135 -3.57 7.59 9.89
CA ASN A 135 -4.15 8.91 9.67
C ASN A 135 -5.06 8.96 8.44
N GLU A 136 -5.45 7.82 7.88
CA GLU A 136 -6.39 7.79 6.77
C GLU A 136 -7.76 8.35 7.17
N GLN A 137 -8.34 9.20 6.31
CA GLN A 137 -9.64 9.82 6.57
C GLN A 137 -10.75 8.77 6.57
N VAL A 138 -11.55 8.76 7.63
CA VAL A 138 -12.73 7.89 7.77
C VAL A 138 -13.88 8.47 6.95
N THR A 139 -14.42 7.69 6.03
CA THR A 139 -15.58 8.05 5.21
C THR A 139 -16.84 7.30 5.62
N LEU A 140 -16.70 6.16 6.30
CA LEU A 140 -17.79 5.35 6.84
C LEU A 140 -17.81 5.49 8.37
N GLN A 141 -18.46 6.54 8.86
CA GLN A 141 -18.44 6.92 10.28
C GLN A 141 -19.42 6.12 11.15
N SER A 142 -20.36 5.40 10.53
CA SER A 142 -21.44 4.68 11.23
C SER A 142 -21.13 3.21 11.48
N ILE A 143 -19.97 2.72 11.04
CA ILE A 143 -19.56 1.32 11.20
C ILE A 143 -18.14 1.25 11.79
N PHE A 144 -17.93 0.26 12.65
CA PHE A 144 -16.66 0.06 13.36
C PHE A 144 -16.07 -1.33 13.12
N THR A 145 -16.62 -2.06 12.17
CA THR A 145 -16.14 -3.35 11.69
C THR A 145 -16.49 -3.48 10.22
N PRO A 146 -15.68 -4.17 9.40
CA PRO A 146 -16.08 -4.53 8.06
C PRO A 146 -17.44 -5.22 8.08
N THR A 147 -18.39 -4.68 7.33
CA THR A 147 -19.81 -5.05 7.47
C THR A 147 -20.43 -5.28 6.10
N PRO A 148 -20.98 -6.48 5.83
CA PRO A 148 -21.81 -6.72 4.66
C PRO A 148 -22.96 -5.71 4.53
N GLY A 149 -23.06 -5.02 3.39
CA GLY A 149 -24.04 -3.94 3.18
C GLY A 149 -23.62 -2.58 3.75
N GLY A 150 -22.42 -2.46 4.34
CA GLY A 150 -21.94 -1.25 5.02
C GLY A 150 -21.41 -0.15 4.10
N GLY A 151 -21.61 -0.26 2.79
CA GLY A 151 -21.11 0.69 1.79
C GLY A 151 -19.63 0.57 1.47
N THR A 152 -19.13 1.48 0.63
CA THR A 152 -17.73 1.49 0.15
C THR A 152 -16.99 2.70 0.72
N GLY A 153 -15.82 2.47 1.32
CA GLY A 153 -15.04 3.54 1.94
C GLY A 153 -14.13 3.07 3.06
N VAL A 154 -13.58 4.03 3.80
CA VAL A 154 -12.70 3.79 4.94
C VAL A 154 -13.50 3.85 6.23
N LEU A 155 -13.38 2.80 7.04
CA LEU A 155 -13.89 2.72 8.41
C LEU A 155 -12.73 2.70 9.41
N GLU A 156 -13.06 2.98 10.67
CA GLU A 156 -12.14 2.86 11.80
C GLU A 156 -12.68 1.82 12.77
N ALA A 157 -11.91 0.75 12.97
CA ALA A 157 -12.28 -0.33 13.84
C ALA A 157 -11.97 -0.04 15.31
N SER A 158 -12.70 -0.72 16.20
CA SER A 158 -12.45 -0.65 17.65
C SER A 158 -11.14 -1.31 18.07
N THR A 159 -10.59 -2.18 17.23
CA THR A 159 -9.32 -2.88 17.45
C THR A 159 -8.40 -2.72 16.25
N ASP A 160 -7.10 -2.61 16.53
CA ASP A 160 -6.08 -2.62 15.49
C ASP A 160 -6.09 -3.95 14.73
N GLY A 161 -5.87 -3.88 13.41
CA GLY A 161 -5.68 -5.06 12.59
C GLY A 161 -4.26 -5.62 12.68
N TRP A 162 -3.98 -6.61 11.84
CA TRP A 162 -2.71 -7.35 11.83
C TRP A 162 -1.48 -6.46 11.61
N ASN A 163 -1.64 -5.31 10.93
CA ASN A 163 -0.56 -4.36 10.68
C ASN A 163 -0.45 -3.26 11.77
N GLY A 164 -1.26 -3.36 12.84
CA GLY A 164 -1.29 -2.41 13.95
C GLY A 164 -2.05 -1.12 13.66
N SER A 165 -2.84 -1.05 12.58
CA SER A 165 -3.70 0.08 12.24
C SER A 165 -5.18 -0.27 12.45
N PRO A 166 -6.02 0.63 12.97
CA PRO A 166 -7.46 0.41 13.07
C PRO A 166 -8.19 0.76 11.78
N LYS A 167 -7.51 1.24 10.74
CA LYS A 167 -8.14 1.70 9.50
C LYS A 167 -8.36 0.53 8.54
N TYR A 168 -9.58 0.43 8.03
CA TYR A 168 -9.94 -0.55 7.01
C TYR A 168 -10.59 0.14 5.82
N PHE A 169 -10.26 -0.29 4.62
CA PHE A 169 -11.00 0.07 3.43
C PHE A 169 -11.87 -1.11 3.02
N GLN A 170 -13.16 -0.87 2.84
CA GLN A 170 -14.11 -1.89 2.38
C GLN A 170 -14.84 -1.46 1.11
N VAL A 171 -15.29 -2.46 0.36
CA VAL A 171 -16.18 -2.36 -0.80
C VAL A 171 -17.33 -3.33 -0.57
N SER A 172 -18.57 -2.82 -0.52
CA SER A 172 -19.78 -3.60 -0.25
C SER A 172 -20.79 -3.46 -1.39
N ASN A 173 -21.67 -4.45 -1.53
CA ASN A 173 -22.92 -4.33 -2.30
C ASN A 173 -24.06 -3.68 -1.49
#